data_AF-A0A0D6LFQ2-F1
#
_entry.id   AF-A0A0D6LFQ2-F1
#
_cell.length_a   1.000
_cell.length_b   1.000
_cell.length_c   1.000
_cell.angle_alpha   90.00
_cell.angle_beta   90.00
_cell.angle_gamma   90.00
#
_symmetry.space_group_name_H-M   'P 1'
#
loop_
_entity.id
_entity.type
_entity.pdbx_description
1 polymer ?
#
loop_
_entity_poly.entity_id
_entity_poly.type
_entity_poly.pdbx_seq_one_letter_code
_entity_poly.pdbx_strand_id
1 'polypeptide(L)'
;MKKGKVVGPDNIPSEVRKVLGRDGLLTLAEFLNNIAMHGRMSKAWRESIVVPVFKKKGDALECDNYRGIKLICHTMMIYERLVDKWLREMVEISNAQLGFVPERSAIDAISIVRQMIEKHREKGKEIHIAFLDLERA
;
A
#
# COMPACT_ATOMS: atom_id res chain seq x y z
N MET A 1 10.43 9.59 4.14
CA MET A 1 10.45 9.14 2.72
C MET A 1 11.89 9.02 2.22
N LYS A 2 12.18 8.10 1.30
CA LYS A 2 13.52 8.00 0.65
C LYS A 2 13.73 9.20 -0.29
N LYS A 3 14.99 9.61 -0.50
CA LYS A 3 15.35 10.64 -1.50
C LYS A 3 15.18 10.09 -2.92
N GLY A 4 15.05 10.96 -3.92
CA GLY A 4 14.94 10.61 -5.34
C GLY A 4 13.60 9.99 -5.73
N LYS A 5 12.53 10.26 -4.97
CA LYS A 5 11.18 9.82 -5.33
C LYS A 5 10.58 10.77 -6.36
N VAL A 6 9.92 10.20 -7.37
CA VAL A 6 9.17 10.95 -8.39
C VAL A 6 8.13 11.82 -7.71
N VAL A 7 7.97 13.05 -8.18
CA VAL A 7 7.00 14.00 -7.65
C VAL A 7 5.57 13.65 -8.05
N GLY A 8 4.61 14.07 -7.23
CA GLY A 8 3.20 14.01 -7.58
C GLY A 8 2.78 15.23 -8.43
N PRO A 9 1.47 15.42 -8.63
CA PRO A 9 0.93 16.56 -9.37
C PRO A 9 1.32 17.93 -8.81
N ASP A 10 1.67 18.01 -7.52
CA ASP A 10 2.16 19.23 -6.87
C ASP A 10 3.56 19.65 -7.31
N ASN A 11 4.31 18.79 -8.01
CA ASN A 11 5.71 18.98 -8.37
C ASN A 11 6.64 19.26 -7.17
N ILE A 12 6.27 18.84 -5.95
CA ILE A 12 7.05 19.09 -4.73
C ILE A 12 7.86 17.84 -4.33
N PRO A 13 9.20 17.88 -4.42
CA PRO A 13 10.07 16.78 -4.00
C PRO A 13 9.88 16.39 -2.54
N SER A 14 10.16 15.13 -2.23
CA SER A 14 10.10 14.60 -0.85
C SER A 14 11.13 15.26 0.09
N GLU A 15 12.20 15.79 -0.50
CA GLU A 15 13.36 16.41 0.12
C GLU A 15 13.02 17.75 0.76
N VAL A 16 12.13 18.52 0.12
CA VAL A 16 11.64 19.80 0.65
C VAL A 16 11.10 19.60 2.07
N ARG A 17 10.35 18.51 2.28
CA ARG A 17 9.74 18.18 3.57
C ARG A 17 10.75 17.85 4.66
N LYS A 18 11.97 17.44 4.30
CA LYS A 18 13.05 17.16 5.26
C LYS A 18 13.78 18.42 5.72
N VAL A 19 13.65 19.53 4.98
CA VAL A 19 14.35 20.79 5.25
C VAL A 19 13.41 21.92 5.69
N LEU A 20 12.12 21.62 5.91
CA LEU A 20 11.09 22.59 6.31
C LEU A 20 11.38 23.31 7.64
N GLY A 21 12.28 22.78 8.47
CA GLY A 21 12.52 23.30 9.82
C GLY A 21 11.29 23.12 10.72
N ARG A 22 11.34 23.70 11.92
CA ARG A 22 10.26 23.59 12.92
C ARG A 22 8.97 24.24 12.41
N ASP A 23 9.06 25.45 11.88
CA ASP A 23 7.89 26.22 11.46
C ASP A 23 7.15 25.54 10.31
N GLY A 24 7.89 25.06 9.30
CA GLY A 24 7.27 24.34 8.19
C GLY A 24 6.64 22.99 8.62
N LEU A 25 7.18 22.33 9.65
CA LEU A 25 6.53 21.15 10.23
C LEU A 25 5.24 21.51 10.98
N LEU A 26 5.21 22.64 11.69
CA LEU A 26 3.99 23.13 12.35
C LEU A 26 2.91 23.48 11.32
N THR A 27 3.26 24.21 10.26
CA THR A 27 2.33 24.51 9.16
C THR A 27 1.81 23.24 8.50
N LEU A 28 2.67 22.24 8.28
CA LEU A 28 2.24 20.95 7.72
C LEU A 28 1.28 20.23 8.68
N ALA A 29 1.57 20.21 9.97
CA ALA A 29 0.70 19.58 10.97
C ALA A 29 -0.66 20.26 11.03
N GLU A 30 -0.71 21.60 11.06
CA GLU A 30 -1.94 22.39 10.99
C GLU A 30 -2.76 22.07 9.73
N PHE A 31 -2.11 21.99 8.58
CA PHE A 31 -2.74 21.62 7.33
C PHE A 31 -3.38 20.22 7.39
N LEU A 32 -2.64 19.21 7.89
CA LEU A 32 -3.16 17.84 8.02
C LEU A 32 -4.30 17.74 9.04
N ASN A 33 -4.19 18.44 10.16
CA ASN A 33 -5.24 18.48 11.18
C ASN A 33 -6.51 19.15 10.65
N ASN A 34 -6.38 20.23 9.88
CA ASN A 34 -7.53 20.88 9.24
C ASN A 34 -8.25 19.94 8.27
N ILE A 35 -7.53 19.12 7.52
CA ILE A 35 -8.13 18.09 6.67
C ILE A 35 -8.87 17.05 7.52
N ALA A 36 -8.26 16.56 8.60
CA ALA A 36 -8.87 15.56 9.48
C ALA A 36 -10.14 16.07 10.16
N MET A 37 -10.14 17.32 10.65
CA MET A 37 -11.29 17.91 11.34
C MET A 37 -12.46 18.22 10.40
N HIS A 38 -12.18 18.71 9.19
CA HIS A 38 -13.22 19.23 8.29
C HIS A 38 -13.57 18.30 7.12
N GLY A 39 -12.80 17.24 6.89
CA GLY A 39 -12.96 16.32 5.76
C GLY A 39 -12.73 16.96 4.39
N ARG A 40 -12.10 18.14 4.32
CA ARG A 40 -11.90 18.89 3.07
C ARG A 40 -10.50 18.67 2.51
N MET A 41 -10.41 17.84 1.48
CA MET A 41 -9.15 17.62 0.76
C MET A 41 -8.80 18.79 -0.15
N SER A 42 -7.51 19.12 -0.22
CA SER A 42 -6.97 20.07 -1.20
C SER A 42 -7.23 19.61 -2.64
N LYS A 43 -7.32 20.55 -3.59
CA LYS A 43 -7.54 20.21 -5.00
C LYS A 43 -6.43 19.30 -5.55
N ALA A 44 -5.17 19.58 -5.21
CA ALA A 44 -4.02 18.80 -5.65
C ALA A 44 -4.04 17.33 -5.18
N TRP A 45 -4.69 17.02 -4.06
CA TRP A 45 -4.86 15.63 -3.59
C TRP A 45 -5.92 14.86 -4.36
N ARG A 46 -6.77 15.55 -5.14
CA ARG A 46 -7.79 14.91 -5.98
C ARG A 46 -7.26 14.54 -7.36
N GLU A 47 -6.05 14.97 -7.67
CA GLU A 47 -5.39 14.72 -8.94
C GLU A 47 -4.28 13.67 -8.74
N SER A 48 -4.00 12.89 -9.77
CA SER A 48 -2.90 11.92 -9.78
C SER A 48 -2.36 11.75 -11.19
N ILE A 49 -1.09 11.43 -11.31
CA ILE A 49 -0.47 11.06 -12.59
C ILE A 49 -0.43 9.53 -12.66
N VAL A 50 -1.06 8.94 -13.67
CA VAL A 50 -1.04 7.49 -13.88
C VAL A 50 0.14 7.13 -14.77
N VAL A 51 1.09 6.37 -14.25
CA VAL A 51 2.23 5.86 -15.00
C VAL A 51 2.02 4.38 -15.30
N PRO A 52 1.92 3.97 -16.57
CA PRO A 52 1.80 2.56 -16.92
C PRO A 52 3.15 1.85 -16.73
N VAL A 53 3.16 0.75 -15.98
CA VAL A 53 4.34 -0.10 -15.76
C VAL A 53 4.08 -1.49 -16.32
N PHE A 54 4.89 -1.92 -17.27
CA PHE A 54 4.74 -3.22 -17.90
C PHE A 54 4.90 -4.36 -16.87
N LYS A 55 3.96 -5.32 -16.86
CA LYS A 55 3.94 -6.46 -15.93
C LYS A 55 5.04 -7.48 -16.21
N LYS A 56 5.85 -7.30 -17.27
CA LYS A 56 6.89 -8.23 -17.74
C LYS A 56 6.33 -9.61 -18.11
N LYS A 57 5.07 -9.64 -18.57
CA LYS A 57 4.35 -10.85 -19.00
C LYS A 57 3.41 -10.45 -20.13
N GLY A 58 3.32 -11.29 -21.17
CA GLY A 58 2.49 -11.04 -22.35
C GLY A 58 3.17 -10.12 -23.37
N ASP A 59 2.40 -9.67 -24.35
CA ASP A 59 2.84 -8.71 -25.38
C ASP A 59 2.90 -7.29 -24.79
N ALA A 60 3.98 -6.56 -25.09
CA ALA A 60 4.15 -5.17 -24.68
C ALA A 60 3.26 -4.21 -25.49
N LEU A 61 2.68 -4.64 -26.61
CA LEU A 61 1.74 -3.83 -27.39
C LEU A 61 0.31 -3.88 -26.80
N GLU A 62 0.02 -4.85 -25.94
CA GLU A 62 -1.29 -4.99 -25.29
C GLU A 62 -1.37 -4.14 -24.01
N CYS A 63 -2.32 -3.21 -23.96
CA CYS A 63 -2.49 -2.32 -22.81
C CYS A 63 -2.80 -3.05 -21.49
N ASP A 64 -3.49 -4.19 -21.55
CA ASP A 64 -3.85 -4.98 -20.36
C ASP A 64 -2.63 -5.60 -19.65
N ASN A 65 -1.49 -5.69 -20.35
CA ASN A 65 -0.22 -6.16 -19.79
C ASN A 65 0.52 -5.07 -19.00
N TYR A 66 -0.09 -3.90 -18.78
CA TYR A 66 0.43 -2.82 -17.94
C TYR A 66 -0.34 -2.70 -16.63
N ARG A 67 0.38 -2.30 -15.58
CA ARG A 67 -0.19 -1.88 -14.30
C ARG A 67 -0.07 -0.36 -14.20
N GLY A 68 -1.20 0.33 -14.11
CA GLY A 68 -1.20 1.77 -13.82
C GLY A 68 -0.78 2.03 -12.37
N ILE A 69 0.29 2.79 -12.17
CA ILE A 69 0.72 3.28 -10.85
C ILE A 69 0.31 4.74 -10.72
N LYS A 70 -0.48 5.06 -9.70
CA LYS A 70 -0.86 6.44 -9.39
C LYS A 70 0.25 7.12 -8.62
N LEU A 71 0.77 8.21 -9.16
CA LEU A 71 1.62 9.16 -8.45
C LEU A 71 0.73 10.24 -7.84
N ILE A 72 0.74 10.29 -6.52
CA ILE A 72 -0.02 11.26 -5.72
C ILE A 72 0.93 12.23 -5.02
N CYS A 73 0.39 13.35 -4.52
CA CYS A 73 1.16 14.33 -3.76
C CYS A 73 1.80 13.67 -2.53
N HIS A 74 3.07 13.96 -2.26
CA HIS A 74 3.77 13.36 -1.12
C HIS A 74 3.15 13.72 0.25
N THR A 75 2.49 14.88 0.38
CA THR A 75 1.71 15.21 1.59
C THR A 75 0.51 14.29 1.77
N MET A 76 -0.14 13.86 0.68
CA MET A 76 -1.23 12.88 0.74
C MET A 76 -0.70 11.53 1.21
N MET A 77 0.45 11.09 0.68
CA MET A 77 1.11 9.86 1.16
C MET A 77 1.46 9.90 2.66
N ILE A 78 1.82 11.08 3.20
CA ILE A 78 2.07 11.23 4.64
C ILE A 78 0.77 11.05 5.42
N TYR A 79 -0.31 11.69 4.95
CA TYR A 79 -1.63 11.57 5.57
C TYR A 79 -2.18 10.15 5.52
N GLU A 80 -2.10 9.46 4.38
CA GLU A 80 -2.51 8.06 4.23
C GLU A 80 -1.81 7.14 5.24
N ARG A 81 -0.53 7.40 5.55
CA ARG A 81 0.21 6.63 6.58
C ARG A 81 -0.29 6.91 7.99
N LEU A 82 -0.69 8.14 8.28
CA LEU A 82 -1.30 8.48 9.57
C LEU A 82 -2.65 7.78 9.72
N VAL A 83 -3.47 7.82 8.67
CA VAL A 83 -4.76 7.13 8.62
C VAL A 83 -4.59 5.61 8.74
N ASP A 84 -3.65 5.00 8.01
CA ASP A 84 -3.34 3.56 8.13
C ASP A 84 -2.94 3.20 9.56
N LYS A 85 -2.11 4.03 10.21
CA LYS A 85 -1.74 3.82 11.61
C LYS A 85 -2.97 3.85 12.53
N TRP A 86 -3.82 4.86 12.41
CA TRP A 86 -5.03 4.97 13.24
C TRP A 86 -6.01 3.82 12.97
N LEU A 87 -6.19 3.42 11.72
CA LEU A 87 -7.07 2.30 11.37
C LEU A 87 -6.59 0.98 11.97
N ARG A 88 -5.27 0.75 11.99
CA ARG A 88 -4.70 -0.45 12.64
C ARG A 88 -4.91 -0.50 14.15
N GLU A 89 -5.08 0.65 14.79
CA GLU A 89 -5.42 0.72 16.22
C GLU A 89 -6.92 0.44 16.48
N MET A 90 -7.77 0.61 15.46
CA MET A 90 -9.24 0.45 15.58
C MET A 90 -9.77 -0.86 15.00
N VAL A 91 -9.04 -1.50 14.09
CA VAL A 91 -9.50 -2.68 13.33
C VAL A 91 -8.75 -3.92 13.78
N GLU A 92 -9.49 -4.97 14.15
CA GLU A 92 -8.93 -6.29 14.39
C GLU A 92 -8.76 -7.04 13.06
N ILE A 93 -7.52 -7.41 12.74
CA ILE A 93 -7.20 -8.18 11.53
C ILE A 93 -7.21 -9.68 11.88
N SER A 94 -7.92 -10.47 11.09
CA SER A 94 -8.00 -11.93 11.27
C SER A 94 -6.61 -12.57 11.31
N ASN A 95 -6.43 -13.55 12.19
CA ASN A 95 -5.22 -14.37 12.25
C ASN A 95 -4.94 -15.18 10.98
N ALA A 96 -5.92 -15.35 10.10
CA ALA A 96 -5.70 -15.97 8.79
C ALA A 96 -5.04 -15.01 7.78
N GLN A 97 -5.05 -13.70 8.02
CA GLN A 97 -4.41 -12.72 7.16
C GLN A 97 -2.90 -12.73 7.40
N LEU A 98 -2.14 -12.97 6.34
CA LEU A 98 -0.67 -13.00 6.36
C LEU A 98 -0.07 -11.87 5.50
N GLY A 99 -0.79 -11.41 4.48
CA GLY A 99 -0.38 -10.28 3.64
C GLY A 99 -0.59 -8.94 4.32
N PHE A 100 0.38 -8.03 4.17
CA PHE A 100 0.34 -6.65 4.71
C PHE A 100 0.18 -6.55 6.24
N VAL A 101 0.53 -7.62 6.96
CA VAL A 101 0.58 -7.67 8.42
C VAL A 101 2.06 -7.64 8.85
N PRO A 102 2.46 -6.75 9.78
CA PRO A 102 3.82 -6.75 10.32
C PRO A 102 4.21 -8.13 10.86
N GLU A 103 5.49 -8.49 10.74
CA GLU A 103 6.06 -9.74 11.25
C GLU A 103 5.49 -11.03 10.63
N ARG A 104 4.66 -10.92 9.59
CA ARG A 104 4.16 -12.06 8.80
C ARG A 104 4.70 -11.98 7.38
N SER A 105 5.01 -13.13 6.82
CA SER A 105 5.65 -13.27 5.52
C SER A 105 4.98 -14.32 4.65
N ALA A 106 5.32 -14.32 3.36
CA ALA A 106 4.92 -15.38 2.45
C ALA A 106 5.50 -16.75 2.87
N ILE A 107 6.62 -16.78 3.59
CA ILE A 107 7.24 -18.01 4.09
C ILE A 107 6.32 -18.67 5.13
N ASP A 108 5.72 -17.87 6.01
CA ASP A 108 4.77 -18.37 7.02
C ASP A 108 3.54 -19.00 6.36
N ALA A 109 3.00 -18.33 5.32
CA ALA A 109 1.89 -18.84 4.53
C ALA A 109 2.21 -20.19 3.87
N ILE A 110 3.39 -20.29 3.24
CA ILE A 110 3.86 -21.53 2.62
C ILE A 110 4.06 -22.63 3.66
N SER A 111 4.64 -22.30 4.82
CA SER A 111 4.86 -23.24 5.91
C SER A 111 3.55 -23.84 6.44
N ILE A 112 2.53 -23.00 6.64
CA ILE A 112 1.20 -23.44 7.08
C ILE A 112 0.60 -24.43 6.08
N VAL A 113 0.62 -24.10 4.79
CA VAL A 113 0.09 -24.98 3.74
C VAL A 113 0.86 -26.31 3.68
N ARG A 114 2.20 -26.26 3.78
CA ARG A 114 3.03 -27.47 3.78
C ARG A 114 2.73 -28.39 4.97
N GLN A 115 2.65 -27.83 6.18
CA GLN A 115 2.31 -28.60 7.38
C GLN A 115 0.91 -29.23 7.29
N MET A 116 -0.05 -28.52 6.69
CA MET A 116 -1.38 -29.08 6.44
C MET A 116 -1.31 -30.29 5.50
N ILE A 117 -0.57 -30.20 4.39
CA ILE A 117 -0.40 -31.30 3.43
C ILE A 117 0.28 -32.50 4.10
N GLU A 118 1.38 -32.29 4.82
CA GLU A 118 2.14 -33.35 5.50
C GLU A 118 1.28 -34.09 6.53
N LYS A 119 0.55 -33.36 7.38
CA LYS A 119 -0.32 -33.94 8.41
C LYS A 119 -1.49 -34.76 7.85
N HIS A 120 -2.02 -34.40 6.68
CA HIS A 120 -3.06 -35.19 6.01
C HIS A 120 -2.46 -36.45 5.37
N ARG A 121 -1.29 -36.32 4.75
CA ARG A 121 -0.55 -37.43 4.16
C ARG A 121 -0.19 -38.50 5.20
N GLU A 122 0.29 -38.11 6.38
CA GLU A 122 0.59 -39.03 7.49
C GLU A 122 -0.62 -39.84 7.95
N LYS A 123 -1.82 -39.25 7.84
CA LYS A 123 -3.08 -39.89 8.23
C LYS A 123 -3.75 -40.66 7.09
N GLY A 124 -3.11 -40.74 5.92
CA GLY A 124 -3.69 -41.36 4.73
C GLY A 124 -4.96 -40.66 4.24
N LYS A 125 -5.14 -39.37 4.54
CA LYS A 125 -6.31 -38.59 4.14
C LYS A 125 -6.00 -37.73 2.92
N GLU A 126 -6.97 -37.62 2.02
CA GLU A 126 -6.90 -36.69 0.89
C GLU A 126 -7.09 -35.24 1.35
N ILE A 127 -6.47 -34.31 0.63
CA ILE A 127 -6.59 -32.87 0.83
C ILE A 127 -6.78 -32.19 -0.52
N HIS A 128 -7.72 -31.24 -0.58
CA HIS A 128 -7.95 -30.39 -1.75
C HIS A 128 -7.69 -28.94 -1.38
N ILE A 129 -7.02 -28.19 -2.27
CA ILE A 129 -6.66 -26.80 -2.06
C ILE A 129 -7.22 -25.99 -3.22
N ALA A 130 -7.97 -24.93 -2.91
CA ALA A 130 -8.49 -23.99 -3.90
C ALA A 130 -7.67 -22.69 -3.86
N PHE A 131 -7.20 -22.26 -5.03
CA PHE A 131 -6.52 -20.97 -5.19
C PHE A 131 -7.53 -19.93 -5.67
N LEU A 132 -7.71 -18.87 -4.88
CA LEU A 132 -8.61 -17.77 -5.17
C LEU A 132 -7.77 -16.51 -5.40
N ASP A 133 -8.03 -15.83 -6.51
CA ASP A 133 -7.42 -14.53 -6.83
C ASP A 133 -8.53 -13.57 -7.27
N LEU A 134 -8.46 -12.33 -6.79
CA LEU A 134 -9.42 -11.30 -7.14
C LEU A 134 -8.90 -10.52 -8.35
N GLU A 135 -9.69 -10.48 -9.42
CA GLU A 135 -9.31 -9.70 -10.60
C GLU A 135 -9.35 -8.20 -10.28
N ARG A 136 -8.22 -7.51 -10.48
CA ARG A 136 -8.06 -6.05 -10.27
C ARG A 136 -8.32 -5.57 -8.83
N ALA A 137 -7.77 -6.28 -7.84
CA ALA A 137 -7.69 -5.82 -6.44
C ALA A 137 -6.85 -4.55 -6.24
#